data_AF-A0A6C0JHQ8-F1
#
_entry.id   AF-A0A6C0JHQ8-F1
#
_cell.length_a   1.000
_cell.length_b   1.000
_cell.length_c   1.000
_cell.angle_alpha   90.00
_cell.angle_beta   90.00
_cell.angle_gamma   90.00
#
_symmetry.space_group_name_H-M   'P 1'
#
loop_
_entity.id
_entity.type
_entity.pdbx_description
1 polymer ?
#
loop_
_entity_poly.entity_id
_entity_poly.type
_entity_poly.pdbx_seq_one_letter_code
_entity_poly.pdbx_strand_id
1 'polypeptide(L)'
;MIHNITFSIPDCKIIDSVPEKTKILATVIPGRNETYVFSEEVDYFNDYKTSMFAITTKKAGWDCMRHYEIMASGCIPYFPNIENCPKNTMTLLPKELFLECNALYAKYKDYKIADFTPNEYSECATMIIKLIDHTKTYLTTYKMAKYILNKSQCHNVSSILYLSGRTDPDYLRCVTLHGFKELLGDKCHDYPKVPHIYKSSTINYKSLYGKGMTYSNLLEENLHDNESDKTIEQDIKNKKYDIVIYGSYHRGIPLYNLVCEYYKPSEMLMLCGEDLHPCNYHELISKGHTVFVREL
;
A
#
# COMPACT_ATOMS: atom_id res chain seq x y z
N MET A 1 -13.09 2.51 17.47
CA MET A 1 -11.85 3.34 17.54
C MET A 1 -11.48 3.81 16.15
N ILE A 2 -10.69 4.90 16.02
CA ILE A 2 -10.18 5.37 14.73
C ILE A 2 -8.66 5.38 14.73
N HIS A 3 -8.06 4.90 13.65
CA HIS A 3 -6.61 4.87 13.44
C HIS A 3 -6.28 5.34 12.02
N ASN A 4 -5.10 5.94 11.88
CA ASN A 4 -4.57 6.28 10.57
C ASN A 4 -4.00 5.01 9.93
N ILE A 5 -4.07 4.91 8.61
CA ILE A 5 -3.38 3.88 7.83
C ILE A 5 -2.71 4.54 6.64
N THR A 6 -1.79 3.85 5.99
CA THR A 6 -1.23 4.28 4.71
C THR A 6 -1.24 3.09 3.77
N PHE A 7 -0.95 3.31 2.47
CA PHE A 7 -0.54 2.19 1.64
C PHE A 7 0.76 1.56 2.15
N SER A 8 1.17 0.50 1.47
CA SER A 8 2.38 -0.26 1.71
C SER A 8 2.85 -0.90 0.40
N ILE A 9 4.03 -1.50 0.41
CA ILE A 9 4.61 -2.14 -0.78
C ILE A 9 5.09 -3.57 -0.47
N PRO A 10 4.92 -4.55 -1.38
CA PRO A 10 5.46 -5.88 -1.16
C PRO A 10 6.97 -5.88 -0.94
N ASP A 11 7.45 -6.71 0.00
CA ASP A 11 8.88 -6.79 0.33
C ASP A 11 9.74 -7.12 -0.88
N CYS A 12 9.24 -7.97 -1.78
CA CYS A 12 9.91 -8.37 -3.02
C CYS A 12 10.12 -7.24 -4.05
N LYS A 13 9.51 -6.06 -3.84
CA LYS A 13 9.69 -4.88 -4.70
C LYS A 13 10.75 -3.92 -4.18
N ILE A 14 11.22 -4.11 -2.94
CA ILE A 14 12.20 -3.24 -2.31
C ILE A 14 13.60 -3.75 -2.64
N ILE A 15 14.47 -2.86 -3.11
CA ILE A 15 15.86 -3.21 -3.39
C ILE A 15 16.66 -3.43 -2.10
N ASP A 16 17.75 -4.19 -2.23
CA ASP A 16 18.63 -4.51 -1.09
C ASP A 16 19.86 -3.61 -0.96
N SER A 17 20.23 -2.91 -2.02
CA SER A 17 21.37 -2.00 -2.03
C SER A 17 21.12 -0.81 -2.95
N VAL A 18 21.85 0.28 -2.75
CA VAL A 18 21.77 1.47 -3.59
C VAL A 18 22.20 1.11 -5.02
N PRO A 19 21.34 1.31 -6.03
CA PRO A 19 21.64 0.96 -7.40
C PRO A 19 22.53 2.04 -8.02
N GLU A 20 23.25 1.67 -9.08
CA GLU A 20 23.97 2.65 -9.89
C GLU A 20 22.99 3.65 -10.53
N LYS A 21 23.29 4.94 -10.36
CA LYS A 21 22.49 6.02 -10.96
C LYS A 21 23.09 6.41 -12.30
N THR A 22 22.24 6.55 -13.31
CA THR A 22 22.64 6.97 -14.67
C THR A 22 21.90 8.21 -15.15
N LYS A 23 20.82 8.60 -14.45
CA LYS A 23 20.06 9.82 -14.74
C LYS A 23 19.66 10.57 -13.48
N ILE A 24 19.46 11.87 -13.62
CA ILE A 24 19.12 12.76 -12.50
C ILE A 24 17.66 12.63 -12.13
N LEU A 25 16.77 12.56 -13.13
CA LEU A 25 15.33 12.57 -12.94
C LEU A 25 14.66 11.36 -13.58
N ALA A 26 13.70 10.79 -12.86
CA ALA A 26 12.79 9.79 -13.39
C ALA A 26 11.94 10.31 -14.54
N THR A 27 11.59 9.43 -15.47
CA THR A 27 10.87 9.79 -16.71
C THR A 27 9.44 10.24 -16.42
N VAL A 28 8.75 9.56 -15.49
CA VAL A 28 7.36 9.86 -15.17
C VAL A 28 7.26 11.15 -14.36
N ILE A 29 6.51 12.11 -14.88
CA ILE A 29 6.15 13.35 -14.20
C ILE A 29 4.64 13.31 -13.86
N PRO A 30 4.26 13.32 -12.57
CA PRO A 30 2.87 13.36 -12.17
C PRO A 30 2.08 14.49 -12.84
N GLY A 31 0.89 14.18 -13.38
CA GLY A 31 0.02 15.15 -14.06
C GLY A 31 0.36 15.41 -15.54
N ARG A 32 1.47 14.87 -16.07
CA ARG A 32 1.84 14.97 -17.49
C ARG A 32 1.69 13.63 -18.18
N ASN A 33 0.52 13.40 -18.80
CA ASN A 33 0.15 12.10 -19.36
C ASN A 33 1.15 11.56 -20.40
N GLU A 34 1.77 12.44 -21.17
CA GLU A 34 2.80 12.12 -22.17
C GLU A 34 4.05 11.43 -21.57
N THR A 35 4.28 11.57 -20.26
CA THR A 35 5.41 10.94 -19.57
C THR A 35 5.12 9.51 -19.08
N TYR A 36 3.87 9.04 -19.17
CA TYR A 36 3.45 7.70 -18.71
C TYR A 36 3.73 6.64 -19.79
N VAL A 37 5.01 6.49 -20.14
CA VAL A 37 5.46 5.71 -21.30
C VAL A 37 5.64 4.22 -21.02
N PHE A 38 5.78 3.81 -19.76
CA PHE A 38 6.10 2.42 -19.41
C PHE A 38 4.87 1.51 -19.47
N SER A 39 5.03 0.35 -20.12
CA SER A 39 3.99 -0.69 -20.18
C SER A 39 4.33 -1.94 -19.38
N GLU A 40 5.62 -2.22 -19.19
CA GLU A 40 6.07 -3.29 -18.30
C GLU A 40 6.47 -2.73 -16.94
N GLU A 41 6.12 -3.45 -15.88
CA GLU A 41 6.49 -3.07 -14.51
C GLU A 41 8.01 -3.03 -14.32
N VAL A 42 8.73 -3.98 -14.92
CA VAL A 42 10.19 -4.06 -14.83
C VAL A 42 10.83 -2.77 -15.36
N ASP A 43 10.38 -2.26 -16.51
CA ASP A 43 10.90 -1.02 -17.09
C ASP A 43 10.56 0.19 -16.21
N TYR A 44 9.34 0.24 -15.68
CA TYR A 44 8.90 1.30 -14.77
C TYR A 44 9.75 1.37 -13.50
N PHE A 45 10.02 0.24 -12.85
CA PHE A 45 10.89 0.19 -11.68
C PHE A 45 12.35 0.43 -12.04
N ASN A 46 12.83 -0.05 -13.20
CA ASN A 46 14.20 0.20 -13.64
C ASN A 46 14.47 1.69 -13.91
N ASP A 47 13.46 2.42 -14.40
CA ASP A 47 13.54 3.88 -14.56
C ASP A 47 13.81 4.58 -13.22
N TYR A 48 13.11 4.19 -12.14
CA TYR A 48 13.41 4.72 -10.81
C TYR A 48 14.77 4.25 -10.29
N LYS A 49 15.12 2.97 -10.45
CA LYS A 49 16.41 2.43 -9.98
C LYS A 49 17.59 3.21 -10.55
N THR A 50 17.53 3.54 -11.83
CA THR A 50 18.59 4.28 -12.52
C THR A 50 18.53 5.80 -12.29
N SER A 51 17.45 6.33 -11.71
CA SER A 51 17.28 7.75 -11.40
C SER A 51 17.77 8.13 -10.02
N MET A 52 18.45 9.26 -9.88
CA MET A 52 18.75 9.85 -8.58
C MET A 52 17.48 10.36 -7.90
N PHE A 53 16.67 11.15 -8.60
CA PHE A 53 15.45 11.76 -8.10
C PHE A 53 14.22 11.37 -8.92
N ALA A 54 13.05 11.41 -8.30
CA ALA A 54 11.75 11.23 -8.97
C ALA A 54 10.72 12.20 -8.41
N ILE A 55 9.89 12.78 -9.28
CA ILE A 55 8.83 13.69 -8.85
C ILE A 55 7.64 12.87 -8.37
N THR A 56 7.16 13.19 -7.17
CA THR A 56 5.87 12.74 -6.68
C THR A 56 5.08 13.91 -6.12
N THR A 57 3.76 13.76 -5.95
CA THR A 57 2.90 14.84 -5.46
C THR A 57 1.58 14.28 -4.97
N LYS A 58 0.82 15.10 -4.26
CA LYS A 58 -0.62 14.90 -4.06
C LYS A 58 -1.31 14.82 -5.43
N LYS A 59 -2.14 13.79 -5.63
CA LYS A 59 -3.06 13.68 -6.76
C LYS A 59 -4.49 13.94 -6.29
N ALA A 60 -5.37 12.94 -6.37
CA ALA A 60 -6.68 12.99 -5.73
C ALA A 60 -6.52 13.01 -4.20
N GLY A 61 -5.73 12.09 -3.65
CA GLY A 61 -5.25 12.10 -2.27
C GLY A 61 -3.77 12.44 -2.14
N TRP A 62 -3.32 12.61 -0.90
CA TRP A 62 -1.91 12.78 -0.53
C TRP A 62 -1.14 11.47 -0.56
N ASP A 63 -1.75 10.36 -0.13
CA ASP A 63 -1.08 9.07 -0.07
C ASP A 63 -1.17 8.34 -1.43
N CYS A 64 -0.08 8.28 -2.19
CA CYS A 64 -0.06 7.69 -3.52
C CYS A 64 0.92 6.51 -3.58
N MET A 65 0.54 5.42 -4.28
CA MET A 65 1.40 4.24 -4.48
C MET A 65 2.81 4.59 -5.00
N ARG A 66 2.91 5.64 -5.84
CA ARG A 66 4.18 6.15 -6.39
C ARG A 66 5.22 6.51 -5.32
N HIS A 67 4.81 7.02 -4.16
CA HIS A 67 5.75 7.39 -3.09
C HIS A 67 6.58 6.18 -2.67
N TYR A 68 5.91 5.04 -2.53
CA TYR A 68 6.50 3.77 -2.15
C TYR A 68 7.33 3.17 -3.27
N GLU A 69 6.84 3.23 -4.52
CA GLU A 69 7.57 2.73 -5.69
C GLU A 69 8.91 3.45 -5.87
N ILE A 70 8.93 4.77 -5.66
CA ILE A 70 10.16 5.60 -5.69
C ILE A 70 11.13 5.17 -4.59
N MET A 71 10.68 5.14 -3.33
CA MET A 71 11.54 4.77 -2.20
C MET A 71 12.06 3.33 -2.30
N ALA A 72 11.19 2.38 -2.67
CA ALA A 72 11.54 0.98 -2.80
C ALA A 72 12.51 0.70 -3.96
N SER A 73 12.51 1.55 -4.99
CA SER A 73 13.46 1.51 -6.10
C SER A 73 14.79 2.23 -5.78
N GLY A 74 14.95 2.73 -4.56
CA GLY A 74 16.14 3.47 -4.14
C GLY A 74 16.30 4.81 -4.84
N CYS A 75 15.20 5.48 -5.15
CA CYS A 75 15.18 6.80 -5.77
C CYS A 75 14.73 7.84 -4.75
N ILE A 76 15.28 9.07 -4.82
CA ILE A 76 14.97 10.15 -3.87
C ILE A 76 13.71 10.88 -4.33
N PRO A 77 12.61 10.89 -3.55
CA PRO A 77 11.39 11.59 -3.93
C PRO A 77 11.55 13.10 -3.80
N TYR A 78 11.27 13.84 -4.88
CA TYR A 78 10.93 15.26 -4.80
C TYR A 78 9.42 15.40 -4.66
N PHE A 79 8.96 15.86 -3.49
CA PHE A 79 7.55 16.04 -3.15
C PHE A 79 7.27 17.52 -2.85
N PRO A 80 7.02 18.36 -3.87
CA PRO A 80 6.70 19.76 -3.66
C PRO A 80 5.47 19.93 -2.76
N ASN A 81 5.51 20.92 -1.87
CA ASN A 81 4.42 21.29 -0.96
C ASN A 81 4.07 20.21 0.10
N ILE A 82 4.97 19.28 0.41
CA ILE A 82 4.74 18.23 1.42
C ILE A 82 4.48 18.80 2.82
N GLU A 83 4.96 20.00 3.12
CA GLU A 83 4.66 20.75 4.34
C GLU A 83 3.17 21.06 4.53
N ASN A 84 2.40 21.06 3.44
CA ASN A 84 0.94 21.26 3.47
C ASN A 84 0.17 19.94 3.68
N CYS A 85 0.85 18.80 3.80
CA CYS A 85 0.21 17.52 4.07
C CYS A 85 -0.44 17.52 5.46
N PRO A 86 -1.74 17.19 5.59
CA PRO A 86 -2.41 17.16 6.88
C PRO A 86 -1.69 16.28 7.91
N LYS A 87 -1.76 16.68 9.17
CA LYS A 87 -1.07 16.00 10.27
C LYS A 87 -1.40 14.51 10.32
N ASN A 88 -2.68 14.15 10.16
CA ASN A 88 -3.18 12.78 10.25
C ASN A 88 -3.22 12.03 8.92
N THR A 89 -2.60 12.59 7.88
CA THR A 89 -2.44 11.96 6.58
C THR A 89 -0.99 11.54 6.39
N MET A 90 -0.79 10.40 5.71
CA MET A 90 0.54 9.82 5.44
C MET A 90 1.36 9.59 6.73
N THR A 91 0.72 9.22 7.84
CA THR A 91 1.38 9.25 9.16
C THR A 91 2.50 8.22 9.36
N LEU A 92 2.57 7.21 8.51
CA LEU A 92 3.66 6.23 8.52
C LEU A 92 4.76 6.55 7.51
N LEU A 93 4.53 7.49 6.58
CA LEU A 93 5.57 7.95 5.65
C LEU A 93 6.52 8.95 6.35
N PRO A 94 7.81 8.98 5.96
CA PRO A 94 8.81 9.80 6.60
C PRO A 94 8.75 11.25 6.09
N LYS A 95 7.71 12.02 6.48
CA LYS A 95 7.48 13.39 6.01
C LYS A 95 8.67 14.33 6.23
N GLU A 96 9.38 14.19 7.35
CA GLU A 96 10.61 14.96 7.61
C GLU A 96 11.73 14.61 6.63
N LEU A 97 11.92 13.33 6.29
CA LEU A 97 12.89 12.94 5.27
C LEU A 97 12.50 13.49 3.90
N PHE A 98 11.19 13.61 3.58
CA PHE A 98 10.77 14.21 2.32
C PHE A 98 11.13 15.71 2.22
N LEU A 99 11.13 16.45 3.33
CA LEU A 99 11.63 17.82 3.34
C LEU A 99 13.14 17.86 3.04
N GLU A 100 13.93 16.95 3.62
CA GLU A 100 15.36 16.81 3.31
C GLU A 100 15.59 16.40 1.84
N CYS A 101 14.77 15.48 1.31
CA CYS A 101 14.81 15.07 -0.09
C CYS A 101 14.55 16.24 -1.04
N ASN A 102 13.60 17.12 -0.69
CA ASN A 102 13.33 18.34 -1.47
C ASN A 102 14.52 19.28 -1.49
N ALA A 103 15.23 19.44 -0.38
CA ALA A 103 16.44 20.24 -0.31
C ALA A 103 17.57 19.67 -1.19
N LEU A 104 17.77 18.34 -1.16
CA LEU A 104 18.73 17.67 -2.04
C LEU A 104 18.38 17.85 -3.52
N TYR A 105 17.10 17.70 -3.87
CA TYR A 105 16.65 17.93 -5.25
C TYR A 105 16.92 19.38 -5.67
N ALA A 106 16.59 20.37 -4.83
CA ALA A 106 16.84 21.77 -5.15
C ALA A 106 18.32 22.07 -5.39
N LYS A 107 19.22 21.39 -4.66
CA LYS A 107 20.68 21.51 -4.80
C LYS A 107 21.20 20.88 -6.09
N TYR A 108 20.67 19.73 -6.51
CA TYR A 108 21.28 18.89 -7.55
C TYR A 108 20.45 18.71 -8.84
N LYS A 109 19.25 19.30 -8.94
CA LYS A 109 18.35 19.12 -10.10
C LYS A 109 18.97 19.45 -11.47
N ASP A 110 19.96 20.34 -11.51
CA ASP A 110 20.60 20.82 -12.74
C ASP A 110 21.94 20.13 -13.03
N TYR A 111 22.37 19.21 -12.16
CA TYR A 111 23.60 18.43 -12.36
C TYR A 111 23.43 17.42 -13.50
N LYS A 112 24.53 16.84 -13.98
CA LYS A 112 24.53 15.49 -14.58
C LYS A 112 25.15 14.52 -13.59
N ILE A 113 24.83 13.23 -13.71
CA ILE A 113 25.40 12.20 -12.81
C ILE A 113 26.94 12.23 -12.81
N ALA A 114 27.56 12.43 -13.97
CA ALA A 114 29.01 12.51 -14.10
C ALA A 114 29.63 13.72 -13.39
N ASP A 115 28.84 14.72 -13.02
CA ASP A 115 29.32 15.96 -12.38
C ASP A 115 29.38 15.83 -10.85
N PHE A 116 28.83 14.75 -10.27
CA PHE A 116 28.87 14.52 -8.83
C PHE A 116 30.30 14.21 -8.37
N THR A 117 30.76 14.92 -7.35
CA THR A 117 31.92 14.47 -6.57
C THR A 117 31.56 13.23 -5.75
N PRO A 118 32.56 12.42 -5.31
CA PRO A 118 32.31 11.27 -4.44
C PRO A 118 31.52 11.60 -3.17
N ASN A 119 31.76 12.79 -2.59
CA ASN A 119 31.07 13.23 -1.36
C ASN A 119 29.60 13.59 -1.63
N GLU A 120 29.30 14.31 -2.71
CA GLU A 120 27.92 14.66 -3.09
C GLU A 120 27.11 13.42 -3.47
N TYR A 121 27.74 12.46 -4.15
CA TYR A 121 27.10 11.18 -4.47
C TYR A 121 26.82 10.39 -3.19
N SER A 122 27.77 10.36 -2.25
CA SER A 122 27.62 9.70 -0.95
C SER A 122 26.51 10.33 -0.10
N GLU A 123 26.33 11.66 -0.15
CA GLU A 123 25.21 12.36 0.48
C GLU A 123 23.86 11.82 -0.03
N CYS A 124 23.70 11.70 -1.35
CA CYS A 124 22.48 11.15 -1.95
C CYS A 124 22.30 9.66 -1.63
N ALA A 125 23.38 8.86 -1.70
CA ALA A 125 23.35 7.44 -1.35
C ALA A 125 22.91 7.22 0.12
N THR A 126 23.36 8.08 1.03
CA THR A 126 22.96 8.06 2.44
C THR A 126 21.46 8.33 2.59
N MET A 127 20.92 9.31 1.85
CA MET A 127 19.47 9.56 1.85
C MET A 127 18.69 8.35 1.31
N ILE A 128 19.16 7.73 0.23
CA ILE A 128 18.53 6.53 -0.34
C ILE A 128 18.47 5.40 0.69
N ILE A 129 19.58 5.15 1.41
CA ILE A 129 19.63 4.12 2.47
C ILE A 129 18.60 4.42 3.56
N LYS A 130 18.53 5.66 4.06
CA LYS A 130 17.52 6.06 5.07
C LYS A 130 16.08 5.78 4.60
N LEU A 131 15.77 6.08 3.35
CA LEU A 131 14.44 5.87 2.77
C LEU A 131 14.11 4.37 2.62
N ILE A 132 15.06 3.56 2.16
CA ILE A 132 14.92 2.11 2.06
C ILE A 132 14.72 1.49 3.44
N ASP A 133 15.56 1.87 4.41
CA ASP A 133 15.47 1.37 5.79
C ASP A 133 14.12 1.70 6.42
N HIS A 134 13.65 2.95 6.26
CA HIS A 134 12.31 3.33 6.71
C HIS A 134 11.21 2.49 6.03
N THR A 135 11.33 2.28 4.72
CA THR A 135 10.37 1.49 3.94
C THR A 135 10.31 0.05 4.44
N LYS A 136 11.46 -0.62 4.60
CA LYS A 136 11.56 -2.00 5.13
C LYS A 136 11.08 -2.10 6.58
N THR A 137 11.29 -1.05 7.36
CA THR A 137 10.92 -1.04 8.78
C THR A 137 9.40 -0.91 8.98
N TYR A 138 8.74 -0.05 8.20
CA TYR A 138 7.37 0.37 8.49
C TYR A 138 6.37 0.18 7.35
N LEU A 139 6.80 0.20 6.08
CA LEU A 139 5.91 0.40 4.93
C LEU A 139 5.75 -0.83 4.04
N THR A 140 6.21 -2.00 4.51
CA THR A 140 6.01 -3.25 3.79
C THR A 140 4.60 -3.79 4.00
N THR A 141 4.07 -4.56 3.05
CA THR A 141 2.72 -5.17 3.19
C THR A 141 2.60 -6.00 4.45
N TYR A 142 3.61 -6.81 4.74
CA TYR A 142 3.70 -7.58 5.99
C TYR A 142 3.72 -6.68 7.25
N LYS A 143 4.51 -5.61 7.24
CA LYS A 143 4.56 -4.65 8.37
C LYS A 143 3.22 -3.94 8.56
N MET A 144 2.53 -3.62 7.48
CA MET A 144 1.20 -2.99 7.53
C MET A 144 0.15 -3.92 8.13
N ALA A 145 0.14 -5.21 7.76
CA ALA A 145 -0.74 -6.19 8.37
C ALA A 145 -0.52 -6.29 9.90
N LYS A 146 0.75 -6.33 10.34
CA LYS A 146 1.10 -6.29 11.77
C LYS A 146 0.68 -4.98 12.44
N TYR A 147 0.88 -3.85 11.78
CA TYR A 147 0.44 -2.55 12.28
C TYR A 147 -1.06 -2.52 12.57
N ILE A 148 -1.88 -3.03 11.64
CA ILE A 148 -3.33 -3.10 11.78
C ILE A 148 -3.71 -3.93 13.01
N LEU A 149 -3.19 -5.16 13.15
CA LEU A 149 -3.47 -6.05 14.29
C LEU A 149 -3.05 -5.43 15.63
N ASN A 150 -1.88 -4.79 15.66
CA ASN A 150 -1.37 -4.14 16.86
C ASN A 150 -2.24 -2.95 17.28
N LYS A 151 -2.67 -2.12 16.32
CA LYS A 151 -3.53 -0.97 16.60
C LYS A 151 -4.94 -1.37 17.01
N SER A 152 -5.47 -2.45 16.45
CA SER A 152 -6.78 -2.98 16.82
C SER A 152 -6.77 -3.77 18.13
N GLN A 153 -5.61 -3.98 18.76
CA GLN A 153 -5.43 -4.83 19.95
C GLN A 153 -5.88 -6.29 19.72
N CYS A 154 -5.89 -6.72 18.45
CA CYS A 154 -6.18 -8.10 18.07
C CYS A 154 -4.88 -8.90 18.14
N HIS A 155 -4.53 -9.35 19.34
CA HIS A 155 -3.36 -10.19 19.57
C HIS A 155 -3.68 -11.67 19.31
N ASN A 156 -2.67 -12.46 18.90
CA ASN A 156 -2.78 -13.91 18.68
C ASN A 156 -3.80 -14.37 17.61
N VAL A 157 -4.11 -13.50 16.65
CA VAL A 157 -4.93 -13.85 15.49
C VAL A 157 -4.23 -14.93 14.65
N SER A 158 -4.89 -16.06 14.48
CA SER A 158 -4.41 -17.21 13.71
C SER A 158 -5.22 -17.42 12.42
N SER A 159 -6.40 -16.81 12.32
CA SER A 159 -7.31 -16.92 11.18
C SER A 159 -8.08 -15.61 10.95
N ILE A 160 -8.21 -15.22 9.68
CA ILE A 160 -8.87 -13.98 9.27
C ILE A 160 -9.85 -14.28 8.14
N LEU A 161 -11.05 -13.71 8.24
CA LEU A 161 -11.94 -13.53 7.10
C LEU A 161 -11.82 -12.11 6.55
N TYR A 162 -11.41 -11.98 5.30
CA TYR A 162 -11.19 -10.71 4.62
C TYR A 162 -12.31 -10.47 3.58
N LEU A 163 -13.27 -9.62 3.92
CA LEU A 163 -14.46 -9.35 3.12
C LEU A 163 -14.29 -8.14 2.20
N SER A 164 -14.78 -8.28 0.97
CA SER A 164 -14.72 -7.23 -0.06
C SER A 164 -16.04 -7.09 -0.79
N GLY A 165 -16.74 -5.95 -0.67
CA GLY A 165 -18.00 -5.76 -1.40
C GLY A 165 -17.83 -5.71 -2.93
N ARG A 166 -16.73 -5.11 -3.40
CA ARG A 166 -16.28 -5.18 -4.79
C ARG A 166 -14.85 -5.67 -4.89
N THR A 167 -14.51 -6.31 -6.01
CA THR A 167 -13.22 -6.95 -6.27
C THR A 167 -12.39 -6.26 -7.36
N ASP A 168 -12.86 -5.14 -7.92
CA ASP A 168 -12.09 -4.30 -8.84
C ASP A 168 -10.95 -3.59 -8.12
N PRO A 169 -9.83 -3.25 -8.81
CA PRO A 169 -8.63 -2.69 -8.18
C PRO A 169 -8.84 -1.59 -7.15
N ASP A 170 -8.21 -1.76 -6.00
CA ASP A 170 -8.16 -0.78 -4.92
C ASP A 170 -6.83 -0.95 -4.18
N TYR A 171 -5.97 0.07 -4.20
CA TYR A 171 -4.62 -0.06 -3.64
C TYR A 171 -4.65 -0.49 -2.18
N LEU A 172 -5.44 0.18 -1.31
CA LEU A 172 -5.43 -0.12 0.12
C LEU A 172 -5.82 -1.58 0.34
N ARG A 173 -6.99 -2.00 -0.17
CA ARG A 173 -7.48 -3.36 -0.03
C ARG A 173 -6.47 -4.38 -0.56
N CYS A 174 -5.89 -4.14 -1.73
CA CYS A 174 -4.96 -5.09 -2.36
C CYS A 174 -3.67 -5.23 -1.56
N VAL A 175 -3.06 -4.12 -1.13
CA VAL A 175 -1.79 -4.18 -0.38
C VAL A 175 -1.98 -4.69 1.05
N THR A 176 -3.11 -4.42 1.71
CA THR A 176 -3.40 -4.99 3.04
C THR A 176 -3.77 -6.47 2.95
N LEU A 177 -4.56 -6.89 1.96
CA LEU A 177 -4.87 -8.30 1.74
C LEU A 177 -3.58 -9.09 1.43
N HIS A 178 -2.71 -8.55 0.57
CA HIS A 178 -1.39 -9.13 0.32
C HIS A 178 -0.60 -9.32 1.64
N GLY A 179 -0.54 -8.28 2.48
CA GLY A 179 0.16 -8.37 3.77
C GLY A 179 -0.41 -9.41 4.74
N PHE A 180 -1.73 -9.56 4.80
CA PHE A 180 -2.35 -10.60 5.63
C PHE A 180 -2.13 -12.01 5.08
N LYS A 181 -2.09 -12.17 3.75
CA LYS A 181 -1.73 -13.44 3.10
C LYS A 181 -0.26 -13.79 3.29
N GLU A 182 0.65 -12.80 3.30
CA GLU A 182 2.06 -13.03 3.69
C GLU A 182 2.17 -13.47 5.17
N LEU A 183 1.34 -12.92 6.05
CA LEU A 183 1.38 -13.20 7.47
C LEU A 183 0.79 -14.57 7.84
N LEU A 184 -0.34 -14.95 7.22
CA LEU A 184 -1.16 -16.08 7.63
C LEU A 184 -1.38 -17.14 6.54
N GLY A 185 -0.90 -16.90 5.32
CA GLY A 185 -1.10 -17.81 4.20
C GLY A 185 -2.58 -18.03 3.90
N ASP A 186 -2.96 -19.30 3.77
CA ASP A 186 -4.34 -19.76 3.52
C ASP A 186 -5.30 -19.50 4.71
N LYS A 187 -4.77 -19.19 5.90
CA LYS A 187 -5.59 -18.84 7.08
C LYS A 187 -6.15 -17.42 7.03
N CYS A 188 -5.68 -16.57 6.11
CA CYS A 188 -6.39 -15.37 5.72
C CYS A 188 -7.23 -15.67 4.50
N HIS A 189 -8.53 -15.94 4.67
CA HIS A 189 -9.43 -16.24 3.57
C HIS A 189 -10.13 -14.96 3.07
N ASP A 190 -10.03 -14.65 1.78
CA ASP A 190 -10.69 -13.51 1.15
C ASP A 190 -11.98 -13.92 0.44
N TYR A 191 -13.08 -13.25 0.76
CA TYR A 191 -14.38 -13.54 0.16
C TYR A 191 -15.16 -12.27 -0.23
N PRO A 192 -15.71 -12.22 -1.45
CA PRO A 192 -15.33 -13.04 -2.61
C PRO A 192 -13.84 -12.84 -2.93
N LYS A 193 -13.24 -13.84 -3.60
CA LYS A 193 -11.84 -13.79 -4.07
C LYS A 193 -11.56 -12.48 -4.80
N VAL A 194 -10.47 -11.79 -4.45
CA VAL A 194 -9.97 -10.63 -5.22
C VAL A 194 -9.03 -11.15 -6.31
N PRO A 195 -9.46 -11.32 -7.57
CA PRO A 195 -8.76 -12.21 -8.50
C PRO A 195 -7.37 -11.71 -8.92
N HIS A 196 -7.22 -10.41 -9.13
CA HIS A 196 -6.02 -9.84 -9.74
C HIS A 196 -4.78 -9.80 -8.83
N ILE A 197 -4.93 -10.04 -7.52
CA ILE A 197 -3.75 -10.15 -6.64
C ILE A 197 -3.05 -11.51 -6.80
N TYR A 198 -3.77 -12.52 -7.32
CA TYR A 198 -3.26 -13.87 -7.54
C TYR A 198 -2.61 -14.02 -8.91
N LYS A 199 -1.68 -14.97 -9.00
CA LYS A 199 -0.98 -15.34 -10.23
C LYS A 199 -1.87 -16.21 -11.11
N SER A 200 -2.38 -15.61 -12.17
CA SER A 200 -3.21 -16.25 -13.18
C SER A 200 -2.75 -15.92 -14.60
N SER A 201 -2.81 -16.92 -15.48
CA SER A 201 -2.57 -16.77 -16.93
C SER A 201 -3.76 -16.18 -17.69
N THR A 202 -4.94 -16.10 -17.06
CA THR A 202 -6.18 -15.63 -17.72
C THR A 202 -6.45 -14.15 -17.49
N ILE A 203 -5.76 -13.51 -16.55
CA ILE A 203 -5.95 -12.10 -16.21
C ILE A 203 -5.00 -11.24 -17.06
N ASN A 204 -5.56 -10.26 -17.77
CA ASN A 204 -4.76 -9.21 -18.40
C ASN A 204 -4.43 -8.11 -17.37
N TYR A 205 -3.33 -8.26 -16.63
CA TYR A 205 -2.95 -7.28 -15.59
C TYR A 205 -2.74 -5.86 -16.13
N LYS A 206 -2.32 -5.73 -17.39
CA LYS A 206 -2.04 -4.43 -18.02
C LYS A 206 -3.29 -3.58 -18.25
N SER A 207 -4.49 -4.20 -18.26
CA SER A 207 -5.75 -3.45 -18.36
C SER A 207 -6.24 -2.90 -17.02
N LEU A 208 -5.63 -3.31 -15.91
CA LEU A 208 -5.96 -2.80 -14.59
C LEU A 208 -5.50 -1.34 -14.44
N TYR A 209 -6.08 -0.64 -13.48
CA TYR A 209 -5.63 0.70 -13.12
C TYR A 209 -4.13 0.70 -12.79
N GLY A 210 -3.38 1.69 -13.29
CA GLY A 210 -1.92 1.71 -13.14
C GLY A 210 -1.22 0.50 -13.77
N LYS A 211 -1.85 -0.16 -14.76
CA LYS A 211 -1.37 -1.39 -15.42
C LYS A 211 -1.10 -2.55 -14.47
N GLY A 212 -1.75 -2.56 -13.30
CA GLY A 212 -1.57 -3.58 -12.27
C GLY A 212 -0.20 -3.55 -11.58
N MET A 213 0.62 -2.53 -11.83
CA MET A 213 1.94 -2.42 -11.23
C MET A 213 1.83 -2.37 -9.70
N THR A 214 2.75 -3.05 -9.03
CA THR A 214 2.97 -3.09 -7.58
C THR A 214 2.01 -3.96 -6.77
N TYR A 215 0.73 -4.06 -7.12
CA TYR A 215 -0.29 -4.71 -6.26
C TYR A 215 -0.95 -5.97 -6.86
N SER A 216 -0.61 -6.35 -8.09
CA SER A 216 -1.23 -7.48 -8.79
C SER A 216 -0.23 -8.60 -9.10
N ASN A 217 -0.73 -9.82 -9.38
CA ASN A 217 0.11 -10.97 -9.75
C ASN A 217 1.17 -11.35 -8.68
N LEU A 218 0.82 -11.25 -7.40
CA LEU A 218 1.74 -11.45 -6.27
C LEU A 218 1.56 -12.79 -5.56
N LEU A 219 0.31 -13.23 -5.39
CA LEU A 219 -0.04 -14.40 -4.57
C LEU A 219 -0.19 -15.68 -5.41
N GLU A 220 0.21 -16.81 -4.86
CA GLU A 220 -0.08 -18.12 -5.47
C GLU A 220 -1.57 -18.46 -5.35
N GLU A 221 -2.12 -19.11 -6.38
CA GLU A 221 -3.55 -19.48 -6.44
C GLU A 221 -4.00 -20.38 -5.28
N ASN A 222 -3.09 -21.21 -4.75
CA ASN A 222 -3.36 -22.13 -3.64
C ASN A 222 -3.58 -21.41 -2.29
N LEU A 223 -3.30 -20.11 -2.20
CA LEU A 223 -3.59 -19.30 -1.01
C LEU A 223 -5.07 -18.93 -0.88
N HIS A 224 -5.90 -19.29 -1.86
CA HIS A 224 -7.35 -19.14 -1.80
C HIS A 224 -8.02 -20.51 -1.97
N ASP A 225 -9.01 -20.78 -1.11
CA ASP A 225 -9.76 -22.04 -1.09
C ASP A 225 -11.19 -21.84 -1.59
N ASN A 226 -11.46 -22.23 -2.83
CA ASN A 226 -12.78 -22.11 -3.46
C ASN A 226 -13.86 -22.99 -2.78
N GLU A 227 -13.49 -24.01 -2.00
CA GLU A 227 -14.48 -24.81 -1.27
C GLU A 227 -14.98 -24.08 -0.02
N SER A 228 -14.11 -23.32 0.65
CA SER A 228 -14.49 -22.46 1.78
C SER A 228 -15.51 -21.37 1.37
N ASP A 229 -15.50 -20.91 0.11
CA ASP A 229 -16.49 -19.96 -0.41
C ASP A 229 -17.93 -20.50 -0.31
N LYS A 230 -18.12 -21.82 -0.48
CA LYS A 230 -19.44 -22.47 -0.44
C LYS A 230 -20.00 -22.57 0.98
N THR A 231 -19.14 -22.47 1.99
CA THR A 231 -19.50 -22.61 3.41
C THR A 231 -19.39 -21.31 4.18
N ILE A 232 -19.17 -20.17 3.51
CA ILE A 232 -18.78 -18.91 4.17
C ILE A 232 -19.76 -18.46 5.26
N GLU A 233 -21.07 -18.57 5.03
CA GLU A 233 -22.08 -18.23 6.04
C GLU A 233 -22.03 -19.17 7.24
N GLN A 234 -21.84 -20.46 7.00
CA GLN A 234 -21.75 -21.46 8.08
C GLN A 234 -20.45 -21.29 8.87
N ASP A 235 -19.35 -20.94 8.19
CA ASP A 235 -18.06 -20.65 8.79
C ASP A 235 -18.12 -19.41 9.70
N ILE A 236 -18.86 -18.37 9.29
CA ILE A 236 -19.17 -17.20 10.13
C ILE A 236 -19.98 -17.62 11.37
N LYS A 237 -21.07 -18.38 11.19
CA LYS A 237 -21.92 -18.86 12.30
C LYS A 237 -21.14 -19.71 13.30
N ASN A 238 -20.22 -20.53 12.81
CA ASN A 238 -19.35 -21.39 13.60
C ASN A 238 -18.16 -20.67 14.24
N LYS A 239 -18.00 -19.35 13.99
CA LYS A 239 -16.85 -18.55 14.43
C LYS A 239 -15.50 -19.16 14.02
N LYS A 240 -15.39 -19.63 12.77
CA LYS A 240 -14.16 -20.23 12.24
C LYS A 240 -12.97 -19.27 12.24
N TYR A 241 -13.22 -17.97 12.14
CA TYR A 241 -12.20 -16.92 12.06
C TYR A 241 -12.10 -16.16 13.38
N ASP A 242 -10.89 -15.73 13.75
CA ASP A 242 -10.67 -14.94 14.97
C ASP A 242 -11.17 -13.50 14.80
N ILE A 243 -10.98 -12.92 13.60
CA ILE A 243 -11.46 -11.58 13.24
C ILE A 243 -11.98 -11.52 11.81
N VAL A 244 -12.80 -10.50 11.55
CA VAL A 244 -13.31 -10.17 10.22
C VAL A 244 -12.78 -8.79 9.80
N ILE A 245 -12.26 -8.68 8.58
CA ILE A 245 -11.75 -7.41 8.03
C ILE A 245 -12.56 -7.04 6.80
N TYR A 246 -13.10 -5.83 6.77
CA TYR A 246 -13.68 -5.23 5.57
C TYR A 246 -12.62 -4.38 4.88
N GLY A 247 -12.01 -4.92 3.84
CA GLY A 247 -10.84 -4.33 3.19
C GLY A 247 -11.10 -3.03 2.45
N SER A 248 -12.36 -2.73 2.13
CA SER A 248 -12.79 -1.44 1.59
C SER A 248 -14.29 -1.26 1.85
N TYR A 249 -14.64 -0.76 3.04
CA TYR A 249 -16.04 -0.75 3.46
C TYR A 249 -16.94 0.16 2.59
N HIS A 250 -16.37 1.19 1.95
CA HIS A 250 -17.09 2.07 1.00
C HIS A 250 -17.59 1.34 -0.23
N ARG A 251 -16.88 0.29 -0.63
CA ARG A 251 -17.24 -0.53 -1.79
C ARG A 251 -18.14 -1.70 -1.42
N GLY A 252 -18.63 -1.72 -0.18
CA GLY A 252 -19.61 -2.67 0.33
C GLY A 252 -19.09 -3.50 1.50
N ILE A 253 -20.02 -3.85 2.37
CA ILE A 253 -19.83 -4.67 3.58
C ILE A 253 -20.68 -5.94 3.46
N PRO A 254 -20.28 -6.91 2.60
CA PRO A 254 -21.08 -8.10 2.36
C PRO A 254 -21.24 -8.91 3.66
N LEU A 255 -22.39 -9.59 3.81
CA LEU A 255 -22.70 -10.42 4.99
C LEU A 255 -22.71 -9.67 6.33
N TYR A 256 -22.71 -8.32 6.34
CA TYR A 256 -22.53 -7.54 7.56
C TYR A 256 -23.52 -7.85 8.68
N ASN A 257 -24.82 -8.01 8.35
CA ASN A 257 -25.83 -8.37 9.35
C ASN A 257 -25.52 -9.72 9.99
N LEU A 258 -25.18 -10.73 9.18
CA LEU A 258 -24.79 -12.06 9.66
C LEU A 258 -23.53 -11.98 10.52
N VAL A 259 -22.50 -11.23 10.09
CA VAL A 259 -21.27 -11.07 10.89
C VAL A 259 -21.58 -10.41 12.23
N CYS A 260 -22.45 -9.40 12.27
CA CYS A 260 -22.83 -8.72 13.53
C CYS A 260 -23.61 -9.63 14.50
N GLU A 261 -24.25 -10.70 14.04
CA GLU A 261 -24.92 -11.68 14.91
C GLU A 261 -23.93 -12.54 15.70
N TYR A 262 -22.74 -12.80 15.13
CA TYR A 262 -21.77 -13.75 15.70
C TYR A 262 -20.47 -13.10 16.18
N TYR A 263 -20.04 -11.98 15.58
CA TYR A 263 -18.81 -11.28 15.92
C TYR A 263 -19.10 -9.98 16.67
N LYS A 264 -18.25 -9.68 17.66
CA LYS A 264 -18.29 -8.39 18.36
C LYS A 264 -17.76 -7.28 17.45
N PRO A 265 -18.22 -6.03 17.62
CA PRO A 265 -17.65 -4.90 16.87
C PRO A 265 -16.12 -4.74 17.01
N SER A 266 -15.54 -5.16 18.14
CA SER A 266 -14.08 -5.16 18.36
C SER A 266 -13.33 -6.22 17.55
N GLU A 267 -14.03 -7.25 17.05
CA GLU A 267 -13.49 -8.34 16.21
C GLU A 267 -13.65 -8.01 14.71
N MET A 268 -14.18 -6.81 14.40
CA MET A 268 -14.46 -6.35 13.04
C MET A 268 -13.63 -5.10 12.72
N LEU A 269 -12.76 -5.21 11.72
CA LEU A 269 -11.88 -4.12 11.30
C LEU A 269 -12.38 -3.51 9.97
N MET A 270 -12.48 -2.20 9.91
CA MET A 270 -13.02 -1.46 8.76
C MET A 270 -11.92 -0.62 8.11
N LEU A 271 -11.60 -0.87 6.84
CA LEU A 271 -10.56 -0.11 6.13
C LEU A 271 -11.17 0.90 5.14
N CYS A 272 -10.75 2.16 5.27
CA CYS A 272 -11.05 3.26 4.34
C CYS A 272 -9.79 3.68 3.59
N GLY A 273 -9.84 3.50 2.26
CA GLY A 273 -8.80 3.92 1.33
C GLY A 273 -9.20 5.07 0.42
N GLU A 274 -10.30 5.78 0.70
CA GLU A 274 -10.77 6.87 -0.17
C GLU A 274 -9.83 8.08 -0.15
N ASP A 275 -9.77 8.82 -1.26
CA ASP A 275 -8.96 10.05 -1.40
C ASP A 275 -9.67 11.28 -0.82
N LEU A 276 -11.00 11.29 -0.85
CA LEU A 276 -11.85 12.39 -0.39
C LEU A 276 -12.78 11.85 0.71
N HIS A 277 -13.18 12.70 1.66
CA HIS A 277 -13.83 12.27 2.91
C HIS A 277 -15.36 12.50 3.02
N PRO A 278 -16.22 12.15 2.04
CA PRO A 278 -17.64 11.94 2.35
C PRO A 278 -17.87 10.57 3.05
N CYS A 279 -16.90 10.10 3.84
CA CYS A 279 -16.89 8.78 4.47
C CYS A 279 -17.70 8.78 5.76
N ASN A 280 -18.61 7.82 5.94
CA ASN A 280 -19.43 7.67 7.14
C ASN A 280 -18.71 6.92 8.29
N TYR A 281 -17.39 7.07 8.44
CA TYR A 281 -16.65 6.35 9.49
C TYR A 281 -17.16 6.66 10.90
N HIS A 282 -17.73 7.86 11.13
CA HIS A 282 -18.37 8.22 12.40
C HIS A 282 -19.50 7.26 12.78
N GLU A 283 -20.29 6.81 11.80
CA GLU A 283 -21.38 5.85 12.02
C GLU A 283 -20.82 4.48 12.43
N LEU A 284 -19.76 4.01 11.75
CA LEU A 284 -19.10 2.75 12.09
C LEU A 284 -18.48 2.81 13.49
N ILE A 285 -17.86 3.93 13.85
CA ILE A 285 -17.33 4.15 15.20
C ILE A 285 -18.46 4.14 16.25
N SER A 286 -19.60 4.78 15.98
CA SER A 286 -20.75 4.75 16.90
C SER A 286 -21.32 3.34 17.11
N LYS A 287 -21.16 2.46 16.11
CA LYS A 287 -21.48 1.03 16.18
C LYS A 287 -20.40 0.20 16.88
N GLY A 288 -19.33 0.82 17.38
CA GLY A 288 -18.26 0.18 18.14
C GLY A 288 -17.10 -0.39 17.31
N HIS A 289 -17.12 -0.21 15.99
CA HIS A 289 -16.08 -0.78 15.11
C HIS A 289 -14.73 -0.09 15.27
N THR A 290 -13.66 -0.82 14.96
CA THR A 290 -12.33 -0.25 14.76
C THR A 290 -12.14 0.11 13.29
N VAL A 291 -11.90 1.38 13.01
CA VAL A 291 -11.82 1.93 11.66
C VAL A 291 -10.42 2.46 11.40
N PHE A 292 -9.85 2.08 10.26
CA PHE A 292 -8.59 2.61 9.73
C PHE A 292 -8.89 3.52 8.56
N VAL A 293 -8.39 4.75 8.59
CA VAL A 293 -8.64 5.76 7.56
C VAL A 293 -7.31 6.27 7.02
N ARG A 294 -7.16 6.23 5.69
CA ARG A 294 -5.88 6.54 5.03
C ARG A 294 -5.50 8.02 5.12
N GLU A 295 -6.49 8.88 5.04
CA GLU A 295 -6.33 10.33 5.14
C GLU A 295 -7.32 10.85 6.20
N LEU A 296 -6.95 11.84 7.02
CA LEU A 296 -7.81 12.42 8.06
C LEU A 296 -7.49 13.91 8.25
#